data_AF-A0A3E4N690-F1
#
_entry.id   AF-A0A3E4N690-F1
#
_cell.length_a   1.000
_cell.length_b   1.000
_cell.length_c   1.000
_cell.angle_alpha   90.00
_cell.angle_beta   90.00
_cell.angle_gamma   90.00
#
_symmetry.space_group_name_H-M   'P 1'
#
loop_
_entity.id
_entity.type
_entity.pdbx_description
1 polymer ?
#
loop_
_entity_poly.entity_id
_entity_poly.type
_entity_poly.pdbx_seq_one_letter_code
_entity_poly.pdbx_strand_id
1 'polypeptide(L)'
;MNKINLTYMKKQIYFLLSLFAVVLLTTACHSEKVDYEIKQEGQLNLSSLQLTPNTDPLVTESRVAAELNDYIVEVYTEAGELVSSWKYAEMPEVYTLKIGKYKIVAHAPVTEGAAFDTPYCEGESKVFEITQDNLTDVGEVACTLHNVKVTIDYADNLKSLLGDDVKVTVKIGSESLEYGKDETRSGFFHCTETNTVDVIFSGTVDGVAENVTKSYTGVALGTELIVTYNLIDAVFVDPGTGGSASVNGLKLDATCTSVTIEGSVRPEEDEILDFGIPSIVGEGFDLSQPVTDLSQEVVVDLLAPEGAAHVFVEITSDNAEFSGVIAEMFPQNPFDLAEPGEAEENLNNLGLPIKDAVIGQQKVIFDVTQFVGLLGGFPGVHQFKLTVEDVNGEKAEATLTIDSSNA
;
A
#
# COMPACT_ATOMS: atom_id res chain seq x y z
N MET A 1 -62.43 61.08 78.38
CA MET A 1 -61.11 60.47 78.12
C MET A 1 -61.34 59.12 77.47
N ASN A 2 -60.87 59.01 76.22
CA ASN A 2 -61.34 58.06 75.22
C ASN A 2 -60.82 56.64 75.44
N LYS A 3 -61.75 55.67 75.42
CA LYS A 3 -61.49 54.27 75.12
C LYS A 3 -61.09 54.18 73.64
N ILE A 4 -59.80 54.00 73.37
CA ILE A 4 -59.35 53.66 72.01
C ILE A 4 -59.74 52.20 71.75
N ASN A 5 -60.63 52.01 70.78
CA ASN A 5 -61.24 50.74 70.41
C ASN A 5 -60.19 49.75 69.89
N LEU A 6 -59.91 48.71 70.68
CA LEU A 6 -59.04 47.58 70.36
C LEU A 6 -59.48 46.82 69.08
N THR A 7 -60.73 47.00 68.66
CA THR A 7 -61.33 46.46 67.44
C THR A 7 -60.80 47.12 66.15
N TYR A 8 -60.32 48.37 66.23
CA TYR A 8 -59.83 49.12 65.06
C TYR A 8 -58.40 48.72 64.67
N MET A 9 -57.54 48.42 65.65
CA MET A 9 -56.17 47.94 65.40
C MET A 9 -56.11 46.52 64.82
N LYS A 10 -57.03 45.63 65.21
CA LYS A 10 -57.11 44.28 64.60
C LYS A 10 -57.47 44.34 63.11
N LYS A 11 -58.41 45.21 62.71
CA LYS A 11 -58.81 45.36 61.31
C LYS A 11 -57.71 45.97 60.43
N GLN A 12 -56.91 46.89 60.98
CA GLN A 12 -55.75 47.46 60.28
C GLN A 12 -54.57 46.48 60.19
N ILE A 13 -54.35 45.63 61.21
CA ILE A 13 -53.36 44.54 61.15
C ILE A 13 -53.75 43.50 60.11
N TYR A 14 -55.02 43.08 60.02
CA TYR A 14 -55.47 42.16 58.98
C TYR A 14 -55.41 42.76 57.56
N PHE A 15 -55.66 44.07 57.42
CA PHE A 15 -55.54 44.78 56.14
C PHE A 15 -54.07 44.98 55.71
N LEU A 16 -53.15 45.20 56.65
CA LEU A 16 -51.70 45.24 56.39
C LEU A 16 -51.11 43.85 56.13
N LEU A 17 -51.63 42.79 56.77
CA LEU A 17 -51.22 41.41 56.53
C LEU A 17 -51.71 40.90 55.17
N SER A 18 -52.89 41.32 54.70
CA SER A 18 -53.37 40.98 53.35
C SER A 18 -52.64 41.78 52.25
N LEU A 19 -52.18 43.00 52.55
CA LEU A 19 -51.38 43.80 51.61
C LEU A 19 -49.95 43.25 51.48
N PHE A 20 -49.38 42.66 52.54
CA PHE A 20 -48.08 41.98 52.49
C PHE A 20 -48.13 40.62 51.77
N ALA A 21 -49.27 39.93 51.79
CA ALA A 21 -49.47 38.66 51.07
C ALA A 21 -49.62 38.84 49.54
N VAL A 22 -50.05 40.01 49.05
CA VAL A 22 -50.14 40.30 47.61
C VAL A 22 -48.79 40.75 47.03
N VAL A 23 -47.89 41.31 47.84
CA VAL A 23 -46.52 41.70 47.41
C VAL A 23 -45.57 40.48 47.36
N LEU A 24 -45.91 39.37 48.02
CA LEU A 24 -45.15 38.11 47.94
C LEU A 24 -45.55 37.21 46.75
N LEU A 25 -46.49 37.63 45.89
CA LEU A 25 -46.88 36.89 44.68
C LEU A 25 -46.32 37.51 43.38
N THR A 26 -45.46 38.52 43.46
CA THR A 26 -44.79 39.11 42.28
C THR A 26 -43.27 39.10 42.35
N THR A 27 -42.66 38.34 43.27
CA THR A 27 -41.24 38.00 43.13
C THR A 27 -41.12 36.90 42.09
N ALA A 28 -40.97 37.37 40.85
CA ALA A 28 -40.23 36.79 39.75
C ALA A 28 -40.16 35.26 39.72
N CYS A 29 -40.64 34.69 38.62
CA CYS A 29 -39.87 33.65 37.97
C CYS A 29 -38.41 34.11 37.99
N HIS A 30 -37.64 33.59 38.94
CA HIS A 30 -36.26 33.31 38.69
C HIS A 30 -36.36 32.30 37.56
N SER A 31 -36.31 32.77 36.31
CA SER A 31 -35.62 31.95 35.34
C SER A 31 -34.30 31.71 36.03
N GLU A 32 -34.08 30.50 36.54
CA GLU A 32 -32.71 30.03 36.62
C GLU A 32 -32.14 30.41 35.26
N LYS A 33 -31.25 31.41 35.26
CA LYS A 33 -30.24 31.41 34.22
C LYS A 33 -29.50 30.11 34.51
N VAL A 34 -30.03 29.04 33.94
CA VAL A 34 -29.21 27.94 33.51
C VAL A 34 -28.27 28.66 32.55
N ASP A 35 -27.13 29.08 33.10
CA ASP A 35 -25.96 29.31 32.29
C ASP A 35 -25.71 27.91 31.71
N TYR A 36 -26.36 27.64 30.59
CA TYR A 36 -25.89 26.61 29.71
C TYR A 36 -24.52 27.14 29.31
N GLU A 37 -23.48 26.77 30.08
CA GLU A 37 -22.17 26.66 29.48
C GLU A 37 -22.40 25.72 28.31
N ILE A 38 -22.57 26.31 27.13
CA ILE A 38 -22.59 25.58 25.88
C ILE A 38 -21.17 25.03 25.80
N LYS A 39 -21.01 23.81 26.29
CA LYS A 39 -19.76 23.09 26.19
C LYS A 39 -19.52 22.93 24.71
N GLN A 40 -18.48 23.57 24.22
CA GLN A 40 -18.06 23.47 22.82
C GLN A 40 -17.30 22.15 22.66
N GLU A 41 -17.98 21.05 22.93
CA GLU A 41 -17.43 19.70 22.99
C GLU A 41 -18.30 18.72 22.18
N GLY A 42 -17.67 17.69 21.65
CA GLY A 42 -18.30 16.54 21.02
C GLY A 42 -17.62 15.25 21.48
N GLN A 43 -18.05 14.11 20.95
CA GLN A 43 -17.55 12.80 21.32
C GLN A 43 -16.90 12.10 20.13
N LEU A 44 -15.76 11.49 20.37
CA LEU A 44 -15.07 10.60 19.44
C LEU A 44 -15.42 9.16 19.80
N ASN A 45 -15.97 8.41 18.85
CA ASN A 45 -16.22 6.98 19.00
C ASN A 45 -14.94 6.22 18.65
N LEU A 46 -14.19 5.81 19.67
CA LEU A 46 -12.96 5.03 19.49
C LEU A 46 -13.26 3.53 19.33
N SER A 47 -14.45 3.06 19.71
CA SER A 47 -14.88 1.68 19.44
C SER A 47 -15.08 1.40 17.94
N SER A 48 -15.24 2.43 17.12
CA SER A 48 -15.29 2.29 15.65
C SER A 48 -13.92 2.31 14.98
N LEU A 49 -12.83 2.49 15.73
CA LEU A 49 -11.46 2.43 15.21
C LEU A 49 -11.10 1.00 14.79
N GLN A 50 -10.87 0.83 13.49
CA GLN A 50 -10.32 -0.40 12.93
C GLN A 50 -8.84 -0.19 12.64
N LEU A 51 -7.96 -0.91 13.34
CA LEU A 51 -6.53 -0.92 13.06
C LEU A 51 -6.17 -2.13 12.20
N THR A 52 -5.52 -1.88 11.07
CA THR A 52 -5.06 -2.92 10.14
C THR A 52 -3.54 -2.84 10.00
N PRO A 53 -2.77 -3.57 10.85
CA PRO A 53 -1.32 -3.62 10.71
C PRO A 53 -0.92 -4.50 9.52
N ASN A 54 -0.25 -3.93 8.52
CA ASN A 54 0.39 -4.70 7.46
C ASN A 54 1.82 -5.07 7.89
N THR A 55 2.03 -6.36 8.18
CA THR A 55 3.32 -6.94 8.56
C THR A 55 3.69 -8.14 7.68
N ASP A 56 3.00 -8.34 6.55
CA ASP A 56 3.27 -9.47 5.67
C ASP A 56 4.70 -9.42 5.10
N PRO A 57 5.37 -10.57 4.92
CA PRO A 57 4.88 -11.94 5.17
C PRO A 57 5.16 -12.47 6.59
N LEU A 58 5.50 -11.61 7.56
CA LEU A 58 6.24 -12.04 8.74
C LEU A 58 5.43 -12.74 9.84
N VAL A 59 4.10 -12.68 9.83
CA VAL A 59 3.34 -12.89 11.07
C VAL A 59 2.12 -13.79 10.86
N THR A 60 2.07 -14.91 11.58
CA THR A 60 0.83 -15.69 11.72
C THR A 60 -0.25 -14.83 12.39
N GLU A 61 -1.51 -14.91 11.96
CA GLU A 61 -2.65 -14.10 12.46
C GLU A 61 -2.71 -13.97 14.01
N SER A 62 -2.33 -15.03 14.75
CA SER A 62 -2.33 -15.03 16.22
C SER A 62 -1.27 -14.12 16.87
N ARG A 63 -0.16 -13.83 16.19
CA ARG A 63 0.89 -12.93 16.69
C ARG A 63 0.56 -11.46 16.38
N VAL A 64 -0.04 -11.18 15.22
CA VAL A 64 -0.56 -9.85 14.85
C VAL A 64 -1.56 -9.35 15.90
N ALA A 65 -2.50 -10.20 16.32
CA ALA A 65 -3.51 -9.81 17.30
C ALA A 65 -2.95 -9.54 18.71
N ALA A 66 -1.86 -10.22 19.10
CA ALA A 66 -1.19 -9.98 20.38
C ALA A 66 -0.38 -8.68 20.35
N GLU A 67 0.30 -8.41 19.23
CA GLU A 67 1.08 -7.19 19.02
C GLU A 67 0.18 -5.95 18.89
N LEU A 68 -1.02 -6.09 18.29
CA LEU A 68 -1.96 -4.98 18.12
C LEU A 68 -2.43 -4.38 19.46
N ASN A 69 -2.54 -5.19 20.52
CA ASN A 69 -2.91 -4.69 21.84
C ASN A 69 -1.90 -3.70 22.42
N ASP A 70 -0.63 -3.83 22.02
CA ASP A 70 0.45 -2.95 22.44
C ASP A 70 0.65 -1.75 21.52
N TYR A 71 -0.10 -1.64 20.41
CA TYR A 71 -0.08 -0.43 19.57
C TYR A 71 -0.47 0.78 20.39
N ILE A 72 0.19 1.89 20.12
CA ILE A 72 -0.12 3.18 20.69
C ILE A 72 -1.08 3.89 19.73
N VAL A 73 -2.20 4.38 20.27
CA VAL A 73 -3.17 5.20 19.57
C VAL A 73 -3.12 6.61 20.13
N GLU A 74 -2.80 7.56 19.27
CA GLU A 74 -2.60 8.95 19.61
C GLU A 74 -3.58 9.84 18.86
N VAL A 75 -4.19 10.79 19.57
CA VAL A 75 -5.09 11.79 18.97
C VAL A 75 -4.33 13.10 18.87
N TYR A 76 -4.25 13.64 17.67
CA TYR A 76 -3.62 14.93 17.39
C TYR A 76 -4.67 15.95 16.92
N THR A 77 -4.45 17.22 17.24
CA THR A 77 -5.13 18.31 16.54
C THR A 77 -4.66 18.40 15.09
N GLU A 78 -5.42 19.06 14.20
CA GLU A 78 -4.98 19.34 12.82
C GLU A 78 -3.64 20.11 12.78
N ALA A 79 -3.33 20.89 13.83
CA ALA A 79 -2.06 21.62 13.96
C ALA A 79 -0.88 20.74 14.44
N GLY A 80 -1.10 19.45 14.70
CA GLY A 80 -0.06 18.50 15.13
C GLY A 80 0.22 18.50 16.63
N GLU A 81 -0.66 19.07 17.46
CA GLU A 81 -0.53 19.00 18.92
C GLU A 81 -1.13 17.69 19.44
N LEU A 82 -0.34 16.92 20.20
CA LEU A 82 -0.79 15.70 20.86
C LEU A 82 -1.83 16.03 21.94
N VAL A 83 -3.01 15.45 21.82
CA VAL A 83 -4.13 15.63 22.75
C VAL A 83 -4.17 14.50 23.77
N SER A 84 -3.99 13.26 23.32
CA SER A 84 -4.10 12.06 24.15
C SER A 84 -3.42 10.86 23.50
N SER A 85 -3.04 9.88 24.32
CA SER A 85 -2.32 8.67 23.91
C SER A 85 -2.69 7.51 24.82
N TRP A 86 -2.94 6.33 24.23
CA TRP A 86 -3.27 5.09 24.95
C TRP A 86 -2.65 3.90 24.24
N LYS A 87 -2.46 2.79 24.96
CA LYS A 87 -2.38 1.48 24.30
C LYS A 87 -3.74 1.12 23.70
N TYR A 88 -3.76 0.42 22.58
CA TYR A 88 -4.99 -0.02 21.92
C TYR A 88 -5.89 -0.83 22.87
N ALA A 89 -5.29 -1.74 23.66
CA ALA A 89 -6.02 -2.53 24.66
C ALA A 89 -6.54 -1.74 25.87
N GLU A 90 -6.02 -0.53 26.10
CA GLU A 90 -6.39 0.34 27.23
C GLU A 90 -7.21 1.56 26.76
N MET A 91 -7.49 1.64 25.45
CA MET A 91 -8.20 2.75 24.83
C MET A 91 -9.67 2.79 25.31
N PRO A 92 -10.18 3.98 25.71
CA PRO A 92 -11.59 4.09 26.08
C PRO A 92 -12.49 3.92 24.85
N GLU A 93 -13.73 3.45 25.04
CA GLU A 93 -14.69 3.29 23.93
C GLU A 93 -15.11 4.64 23.32
N VAL A 94 -15.19 5.69 24.15
CA VAL A 94 -15.59 7.05 23.75
C VAL A 94 -14.70 8.06 24.45
N TYR A 95 -14.30 9.11 23.73
CA TYR A 95 -13.48 10.20 24.26
C TYR A 95 -14.07 11.58 23.96
N THR A 96 -14.12 12.46 24.95
CA THR A 96 -14.66 13.83 24.78
C THR A 96 -13.58 14.78 24.32
N LEU A 97 -13.84 15.48 23.22
CA LEU A 97 -12.94 16.46 22.62
C LEU A 97 -13.66 17.80 22.48
N LYS A 98 -12.89 18.89 22.44
CA LYS A 98 -13.44 20.19 22.03
C LYS A 98 -13.81 20.15 20.56
N ILE A 99 -14.72 21.04 20.14
CA ILE A 99 -15.03 21.24 18.72
C ILE A 99 -13.75 21.61 17.98
N GLY A 100 -13.49 20.94 16.87
CA GLY A 100 -12.28 21.14 16.09
C GLY A 100 -11.98 19.96 15.17
N LYS A 101 -10.86 20.06 14.47
CA LYS A 101 -10.38 19.02 13.56
C LYS A 101 -9.22 18.26 14.18
N TYR A 102 -9.25 16.96 13.99
CA TYR A 102 -8.33 16.02 14.60
C TYR A 102 -7.96 14.91 13.62
N LYS A 103 -6.90 14.19 13.98
CA LYS A 103 -6.49 12.95 13.33
C LYS A 103 -6.01 11.95 14.39
N ILE A 104 -6.02 10.67 14.05
CA ILE A 104 -5.42 9.61 14.83
C ILE A 104 -4.13 9.16 14.16
N VAL A 105 -3.08 8.97 14.96
CA VAL A 105 -1.88 8.23 14.56
C VAL A 105 -1.85 6.95 15.41
N ALA A 106 -1.70 5.81 14.75
CA ALA A 106 -1.56 4.52 15.42
C ALA A 106 -0.25 3.88 15.01
N HIS A 107 0.54 3.41 15.97
CA HIS A 107 1.84 2.83 15.69
C HIS A 107 2.23 1.74 16.68
N ALA A 108 3.11 0.83 16.25
CA ALA A 108 3.75 -0.13 17.15
C ALA A 108 4.63 0.61 18.19
N PRO A 109 4.92 0.03 19.36
CA PRO A 109 5.86 0.61 20.30
C PRO A 109 7.21 0.92 19.64
N VAL A 110 7.70 2.14 19.82
CA VAL A 110 9.02 2.53 19.31
C VAL A 110 10.10 1.71 20.03
N THR A 111 10.99 1.10 19.25
CA THR A 111 12.15 0.37 19.78
C THR A 111 13.41 1.22 19.65
N GLU A 112 14.41 1.00 20.51
CA GLU A 112 15.68 1.71 20.39
C GLU A 112 16.60 0.99 19.41
N GLY A 113 16.96 1.67 18.33
CA GLY A 113 17.93 1.17 17.37
C GLY A 113 17.37 0.06 16.46
N ALA A 114 18.20 -0.41 15.54
CA ALA A 114 17.86 -1.55 14.71
C ALA A 114 17.84 -2.84 15.53
N ALA A 115 16.89 -3.73 15.23
CA ALA A 115 16.75 -5.03 15.88
C ALA A 115 16.15 -6.08 14.95
N PHE A 116 16.34 -7.35 15.31
CA PHE A 116 15.78 -8.49 14.56
C PHE A 116 14.34 -8.75 14.97
N ASP A 117 13.48 -9.07 13.99
CA ASP A 117 12.06 -9.41 14.19
C ASP A 117 11.26 -8.34 14.95
N THR A 118 11.62 -7.06 14.80
CA THR A 118 10.95 -5.91 15.44
C THR A 118 10.42 -4.94 14.40
N PRO A 119 9.36 -5.29 13.63
CA PRO A 119 8.75 -4.37 12.69
C PRO A 119 8.14 -3.18 13.43
N TYR A 120 8.46 -1.96 12.98
CA TYR A 120 7.72 -0.77 13.37
C TYR A 120 6.73 -0.41 12.26
N CYS A 121 5.44 -0.48 12.58
CA CYS A 121 4.37 -0.05 11.68
C CYS A 121 3.69 1.19 12.25
N GLU A 122 3.30 2.11 11.37
CA GLU A 122 2.63 3.35 11.70
C GLU A 122 1.57 3.68 10.65
N GLY A 123 0.47 4.29 11.07
CA GLY A 123 -0.64 4.70 10.21
C GLY A 123 -1.31 5.95 10.73
N GLU A 124 -1.86 6.74 9.81
CA GLU A 124 -2.58 7.97 10.11
C GLU A 124 -4.01 7.92 9.54
N SER A 125 -4.99 8.35 10.33
CA SER A 125 -6.38 8.49 9.88
C SER A 125 -6.54 9.66 8.93
N LYS A 126 -7.64 9.69 8.16
CA LYS A 126 -8.12 10.96 7.58
C LYS A 126 -8.40 11.97 8.70
N VAL A 127 -8.27 13.25 8.38
CA VAL A 127 -8.72 14.32 9.28
C VAL A 127 -10.25 14.23 9.42
N PHE A 128 -10.73 14.25 10.66
CA PHE A 128 -12.15 14.28 10.99
C PHE A 128 -12.47 15.48 11.87
N GLU A 129 -13.75 15.87 11.88
CA GLU A 129 -14.23 17.02 12.62
C GLU A 129 -15.12 16.58 13.80
N ILE A 130 -14.84 17.12 14.98
CA ILE A 130 -15.67 17.01 16.17
C ILE A 130 -16.62 18.20 16.17
N THR A 131 -17.92 17.92 16.12
CA THR A 131 -18.98 18.92 16.18
C THR A 131 -19.75 18.83 17.50
N GLN A 132 -20.40 19.94 17.87
CA GLN A 132 -21.07 20.06 19.17
C GLN A 132 -22.11 18.96 19.37
N ASP A 133 -22.09 18.32 20.54
CA ASP A 133 -23.10 17.33 20.97
C ASP A 133 -23.27 16.15 19.99
N ASN A 134 -22.28 15.90 19.13
CA ASN A 134 -22.30 14.82 18.15
C ASN A 134 -21.26 13.75 18.48
N LEU A 135 -21.51 12.52 18.01
CA LEU A 135 -20.59 11.40 18.06
C LEU A 135 -19.95 11.22 16.68
N THR A 136 -18.62 11.29 16.59
CA THR A 136 -17.85 11.15 15.35
C THR A 136 -17.13 9.80 15.34
N ASP A 137 -17.30 9.03 14.26
CA ASP A 137 -16.55 7.79 14.03
C ASP A 137 -15.17 8.06 13.43
N VAL A 138 -14.18 7.24 13.82
CA VAL A 138 -12.81 7.34 13.28
C VAL A 138 -12.67 6.61 11.96
N GLY A 139 -13.28 5.42 11.85
CA GLY A 139 -13.08 4.51 10.72
C GLY A 139 -11.76 3.73 10.80
N GLU A 140 -11.18 3.44 9.64
CA GLU A 140 -9.96 2.64 9.53
C GLU A 140 -8.68 3.48 9.60
N VAL A 141 -7.69 2.97 10.34
CA VAL A 141 -6.29 3.42 10.31
C VAL A 141 -5.43 2.22 9.91
N ALA A 142 -4.97 2.26 8.67
CA ALA A 142 -4.09 1.25 8.14
C ALA A 142 -2.63 1.59 8.49
N CYS A 143 -1.97 0.68 9.20
CA CYS A 143 -0.59 0.87 9.64
C CYS A 143 0.34 0.13 8.68
N THR A 144 1.32 0.86 8.15
CA THR A 144 2.28 0.37 7.15
C THR A 144 3.68 0.31 7.75
N LEU A 145 4.54 -0.54 7.21
CA LEU A 145 5.91 -0.67 7.69
C LEU A 145 6.66 0.66 7.54
N HIS A 146 7.15 1.20 8.65
CA HIS A 146 7.91 2.44 8.76
C HIS A 146 9.39 2.17 9.08
N ASN A 147 9.91 1.03 8.61
CA ASN A 147 11.32 0.65 8.68
C ASN A 147 11.80 0.18 7.30
N VAL A 148 13.12 0.12 7.13
CA VAL A 148 13.71 -0.75 6.11
C VAL A 148 13.90 -2.13 6.73
N LYS A 149 13.32 -3.14 6.09
CA LYS A 149 13.54 -4.55 6.42
C LYS A 149 14.71 -5.07 5.58
N VAL A 150 15.71 -5.66 6.20
CA VAL A 150 16.86 -6.25 5.49
C VAL A 150 16.97 -7.73 5.83
N THR A 151 17.14 -8.55 4.79
CA THR A 151 17.37 -9.99 4.91
C THR A 151 18.67 -10.32 4.18
N ILE A 152 19.52 -11.13 4.81
CA ILE A 152 20.78 -11.60 4.23
C ILE A 152 20.65 -13.06 3.86
N ASP A 153 20.82 -13.34 2.57
CA ASP A 153 20.79 -14.69 2.03
C ASP A 153 22.13 -15.08 1.40
N TYR A 154 22.35 -16.39 1.34
CA TYR A 154 23.50 -16.99 0.67
C TYR A 154 22.99 -18.01 -0.33
N ALA A 155 23.49 -17.98 -1.57
CA ALA A 155 23.15 -19.00 -2.55
C ALA A 155 23.77 -20.37 -2.21
N ASP A 156 23.15 -21.43 -2.69
CA ASP A 156 23.54 -22.81 -2.35
C ASP A 156 24.98 -23.14 -2.76
N ASN A 157 25.49 -22.52 -3.83
CA ASN A 157 26.86 -22.70 -4.29
C ASN A 157 27.91 -22.05 -3.37
N LEU A 158 27.50 -21.20 -2.43
CA LEU A 158 28.37 -20.51 -1.48
C LEU A 158 28.28 -21.10 -0.08
N LYS A 159 27.10 -21.58 0.35
CA LYS A 159 26.82 -22.00 1.74
C LYS A 159 27.88 -22.93 2.35
N SER A 160 28.33 -23.95 1.63
CA SER A 160 29.30 -24.92 2.14
C SER A 160 30.74 -24.39 2.24
N LEU A 161 31.02 -23.21 1.66
CA LEU A 161 32.34 -22.60 1.62
C LEU A 161 32.51 -21.52 2.69
N LEU A 162 31.43 -21.08 3.34
CA LEU A 162 31.47 -20.02 4.36
C LEU A 162 32.13 -20.52 5.65
N GLY A 163 33.16 -19.80 6.09
CA GLY A 163 33.80 -19.99 7.38
C GLY A 163 32.88 -19.60 8.55
N ASP A 164 33.17 -20.12 9.74
CA ASP A 164 32.43 -19.78 10.97
C ASP A 164 32.60 -18.31 11.40
N ASP A 165 33.58 -17.61 10.83
CA ASP A 165 33.90 -16.20 11.08
C ASP A 165 33.11 -15.23 10.19
N VAL A 166 32.27 -15.75 9.28
CA VAL A 166 31.47 -14.94 8.35
C VAL A 166 30.44 -14.11 9.09
N LYS A 167 30.45 -12.82 8.76
CA LYS A 167 29.54 -11.80 9.25
C LYS A 167 29.16 -10.85 8.13
N VAL A 168 27.90 -10.44 8.12
CA VAL A 168 27.42 -9.34 7.29
C VAL A 168 26.95 -8.22 8.21
N THR A 169 27.61 -7.07 8.15
CA THR A 169 27.19 -5.87 8.88
C THR A 169 26.35 -5.01 7.96
N VAL A 170 25.09 -4.81 8.31
CA VAL A 170 24.20 -3.86 7.65
C VAL A 170 24.21 -2.55 8.44
N LYS A 171 24.24 -1.42 7.74
CA LYS A 171 24.17 -0.08 8.33
C LYS A 171 23.21 0.82 7.57
N ILE A 172 22.42 1.57 8.32
CA ILE A 172 21.55 2.63 7.82
C ILE A 172 21.70 3.83 8.76
N GLY A 173 22.27 4.92 8.26
CA GLY A 173 22.58 6.09 9.09
C GLY A 173 23.51 5.73 10.26
N SER A 174 23.03 5.90 11.50
CA SER A 174 23.76 5.53 12.72
C SER A 174 23.46 4.12 13.23
N GLU A 175 22.46 3.44 12.68
CA GLU A 175 22.05 2.10 13.11
C GLU A 175 22.85 1.01 12.41
N SER A 176 22.99 -0.14 13.08
CA SER A 176 23.69 -1.29 12.53
C SER A 176 23.21 -2.61 13.14
N LEU A 177 23.16 -3.66 12.32
CA LEU A 177 23.00 -5.04 12.76
C LEU A 177 24.06 -5.94 12.13
N GLU A 178 24.53 -6.91 12.90
CA GLU A 178 25.44 -7.97 12.43
C GLU A 178 24.67 -9.28 12.25
N TYR A 179 24.69 -9.81 11.03
CA TYR A 179 24.14 -11.10 10.65
C TYR A 179 25.28 -12.12 10.67
N GLY A 180 25.17 -13.14 11.52
CA GLY A 180 26.04 -14.31 11.40
C GLY A 180 25.67 -15.13 10.16
N LYS A 181 26.54 -16.06 9.75
CA LYS A 181 26.29 -16.93 8.59
C LYS A 181 24.99 -17.75 8.65
N ASP A 182 24.53 -18.08 9.87
CA ASP A 182 23.33 -18.88 10.14
C ASP A 182 22.16 -18.02 10.63
N GLU A 183 22.29 -16.68 10.63
CA GLU A 183 21.20 -15.78 10.99
C GLU A 183 20.16 -15.76 9.87
N THR A 184 18.92 -16.06 10.19
CA THR A 184 17.81 -16.14 9.23
C THR A 184 16.74 -15.09 9.47
N ARG A 185 16.84 -14.32 10.57
CA ARG A 185 15.87 -13.28 10.91
C ARG A 185 16.11 -12.03 10.08
N SER A 186 15.04 -11.29 9.79
CA SER A 186 15.15 -9.98 9.16
C SER A 186 15.49 -8.93 10.21
N GLY A 187 16.42 -8.04 9.88
CA GLY A 187 16.70 -6.85 10.67
C GLY A 187 15.84 -5.68 10.22
N PHE A 188 15.29 -4.97 11.19
CA PHE A 188 14.47 -3.79 10.99
C PHE A 188 15.25 -2.56 11.45
N PHE A 189 15.31 -1.56 10.58
CA PHE A 189 16.08 -0.34 10.77
C PHE A 189 15.17 0.88 10.69
N HIS A 190 15.31 1.79 11.66
CA HIS A 190 14.68 3.09 11.59
C HIS A 190 15.28 3.90 10.46
N CYS A 191 14.44 4.60 9.73
CA CYS A 191 14.85 5.23 8.51
C CYS A 191 14.01 6.48 8.21
N THR A 192 14.45 7.22 7.20
CA THR A 192 13.76 8.40 6.67
C THR A 192 13.12 8.06 5.32
N GLU A 193 12.55 9.04 4.62
CA GLU A 193 11.93 8.84 3.30
C GLU A 193 12.87 8.20 2.26
N THR A 194 14.16 8.52 2.30
CA THR A 194 15.16 7.94 1.39
C THR A 194 16.46 7.66 2.12
N ASN A 195 16.95 6.43 1.96
CA ASN A 195 18.05 5.91 2.77
C ASN A 195 19.17 5.32 1.91
N THR A 196 20.34 5.23 2.53
CA THR A 196 21.47 4.44 2.01
C THR A 196 21.66 3.25 2.94
N VAL A 197 21.64 2.06 2.37
CA VAL A 197 21.88 0.80 3.06
C VAL A 197 23.26 0.30 2.67
N ASP A 198 24.19 0.33 3.63
CA ASP A 198 25.52 -0.24 3.47
C ASP A 198 25.52 -1.69 3.97
N VAL A 199 26.00 -2.61 3.14
CA VAL A 199 26.08 -4.03 3.46
C VAL A 199 27.52 -4.48 3.30
N ILE A 200 28.11 -4.94 4.40
CA ILE A 200 29.54 -5.21 4.53
C ILE A 200 29.71 -6.68 4.91
N PHE A 201 30.08 -7.51 3.95
CA PHE A 201 30.51 -8.89 4.19
C PHE A 201 31.96 -8.90 4.66
N SER A 202 32.24 -9.66 5.71
CA SER A 202 33.59 -9.96 6.18
C SER A 202 33.65 -11.38 6.73
N GLY A 203 34.68 -12.12 6.33
CA GLY A 203 34.94 -13.46 6.86
C GLY A 203 35.71 -14.31 5.87
N THR A 204 35.69 -15.62 6.08
CA THR A 204 36.44 -16.55 5.24
C THR A 204 35.51 -17.28 4.25
N VAL A 205 35.89 -17.35 2.98
CA VAL A 205 35.25 -18.16 1.93
C VAL A 205 36.27 -19.15 1.38
N ASP A 206 35.99 -20.45 1.48
CA ASP A 206 36.90 -21.54 1.10
C ASP A 206 38.32 -21.39 1.67
N GLY A 207 38.42 -20.97 2.93
CA GLY A 207 39.70 -20.75 3.63
C GLY A 207 40.41 -19.43 3.28
N VAL A 208 39.85 -18.59 2.40
CA VAL A 208 40.41 -17.28 2.02
C VAL A 208 39.61 -16.15 2.65
N ALA A 209 40.30 -15.18 3.25
CA ALA A 209 39.66 -14.01 3.84
C ALA A 209 39.11 -13.07 2.74
N GLU A 210 37.82 -12.78 2.82
CA GLU A 210 37.08 -11.93 1.89
C GLU A 210 36.46 -10.73 2.62
N ASN A 211 36.41 -9.60 1.91
CA ASN A 211 35.74 -8.40 2.37
C ASN A 211 35.05 -7.72 1.19
N VAL A 212 33.72 -7.64 1.22
CA VAL A 212 32.91 -7.05 0.16
C VAL A 212 31.98 -6.03 0.77
N THR A 213 32.03 -4.80 0.25
CA THR A 213 31.13 -3.71 0.65
C THR A 213 30.29 -3.29 -0.54
N LYS A 214 28.97 -3.18 -0.34
CA LYS A 214 28.04 -2.64 -1.34
C LYS A 214 27.08 -1.68 -0.66
N SER A 215 26.70 -0.62 -1.39
CA SER A 215 25.79 0.41 -0.90
C SER A 215 24.59 0.49 -1.84
N TYR A 216 23.39 0.46 -1.28
CA TYR A 216 22.13 0.63 -1.99
C TYR A 216 21.54 1.98 -1.59
N THR A 217 21.45 2.91 -2.54
CA THR A 217 20.98 4.29 -2.29
C THR A 217 19.56 4.47 -2.78
N GLY A 218 18.81 5.38 -2.15
CA GLY A 218 17.44 5.68 -2.57
C GLY A 218 16.44 4.61 -2.11
N VAL A 219 16.78 3.85 -1.07
CA VAL A 219 15.88 2.86 -0.47
C VAL A 219 14.79 3.60 0.30
N ALA A 220 13.55 3.43 -0.14
CA ALA A 220 12.39 4.09 0.44
C ALA A 220 12.03 3.48 1.81
N LEU A 221 11.30 4.25 2.61
CA LEU A 221 10.62 3.75 3.80
C LEU A 221 9.70 2.57 3.43
N GLY A 222 9.60 1.56 4.30
CA GLY A 222 8.77 0.37 4.07
C GLY A 222 9.32 -0.61 3.02
N THR A 223 10.54 -0.41 2.52
CA THR A 223 11.16 -1.34 1.57
C THR A 223 11.73 -2.57 2.30
N GLU A 224 11.47 -3.75 1.75
CA GLU A 224 12.23 -4.97 2.03
C GLU A 224 13.40 -5.10 1.05
N LEU A 225 14.59 -5.27 1.61
CA LEU A 225 15.83 -5.45 0.88
C LEU A 225 16.36 -6.85 1.15
N ILE A 226 16.28 -7.73 0.15
CA ILE A 226 16.85 -9.08 0.21
C ILE A 226 18.19 -9.04 -0.49
N VAL A 227 19.27 -9.18 0.28
CA VAL A 227 20.65 -9.16 -0.22
C VAL A 227 21.16 -10.57 -0.27
N THR A 228 21.39 -11.07 -1.49
CA THR A 228 21.85 -12.44 -1.72
C THR A 228 23.31 -12.44 -2.16
N TYR A 229 24.13 -13.14 -1.38
CA TYR A 229 25.53 -13.39 -1.71
C TYR A 229 25.68 -14.65 -2.56
N ASN A 230 26.33 -14.50 -3.70
CA ASN A 230 26.53 -15.53 -4.70
C ASN A 230 28.02 -15.74 -4.99
N LEU A 231 28.41 -17.00 -5.18
CA LEU A 231 29.73 -17.32 -5.71
C LEU A 231 29.69 -17.22 -7.25
N ILE A 232 30.59 -16.44 -7.83
CA ILE A 232 30.78 -16.36 -9.29
C ILE A 232 32.21 -16.79 -9.67
N ASP A 233 32.31 -17.51 -10.78
CA ASP A 233 33.60 -17.88 -11.35
C ASP A 233 34.33 -16.64 -11.87
N ALA A 234 35.61 -16.51 -11.54
CA ALA A 234 36.44 -15.47 -12.13
C ALA A 234 36.58 -15.72 -13.64
N VAL A 235 36.08 -14.79 -14.46
CA VAL A 235 36.37 -14.76 -15.89
C VAL A 235 37.89 -14.63 -16.06
N PHE A 236 38.52 -15.70 -16.55
CA PHE A 236 39.93 -15.73 -16.90
C PHE A 236 40.18 -14.76 -18.06
N VAL A 237 40.89 -13.66 -17.81
CA VAL A 237 41.66 -12.99 -18.85
C VAL A 237 42.99 -13.72 -18.96
N ASP A 238 43.23 -14.38 -20.09
CA ASP A 238 44.53 -15.01 -20.40
C ASP A 238 45.66 -13.98 -20.19
N PRO A 239 46.52 -14.14 -19.17
CA PRO A 239 47.70 -13.31 -19.06
C PRO A 239 48.71 -13.95 -20.00
N GLY A 240 48.65 -13.55 -21.27
CA GLY A 240 49.70 -13.85 -22.22
C GLY A 240 51.05 -13.61 -21.52
N THR A 241 51.87 -14.66 -21.45
CA THR A 241 53.21 -14.76 -20.85
C THR A 241 53.30 -15.33 -19.42
N GLY A 242 53.24 -16.67 -19.31
CA GLY A 242 54.25 -17.49 -18.61
C GLY A 242 54.57 -17.21 -17.13
N GLY A 243 53.61 -16.77 -16.31
CA GLY A 243 53.74 -16.69 -14.85
C GLY A 243 52.79 -17.66 -14.16
N SER A 244 53.24 -18.34 -13.11
CA SER A 244 52.42 -19.21 -12.27
C SER A 244 51.28 -18.41 -11.64
N ALA A 245 50.08 -18.49 -12.23
CA ALA A 245 48.87 -17.94 -11.66
C ALA A 245 48.45 -18.79 -10.45
N SER A 246 48.35 -18.16 -9.28
CA SER A 246 47.58 -18.72 -8.17
C SER A 246 46.11 -18.77 -8.60
N VAL A 247 45.62 -19.96 -8.86
CA VAL A 247 44.22 -20.26 -9.21
C VAL A 247 43.37 -20.22 -7.94
N ASN A 248 43.00 -19.03 -7.49
CA ASN A 248 41.82 -18.87 -6.63
C ASN A 248 40.86 -17.92 -7.35
N GLY A 249 40.25 -18.46 -8.41
CA GLY A 249 39.34 -17.75 -9.32
C GLY A 249 37.91 -17.69 -8.80
N LEU A 250 37.70 -17.32 -7.54
CA LEU A 250 36.39 -17.15 -6.95
C LEU A 250 36.17 -15.66 -6.66
N LYS A 251 35.01 -15.13 -7.02
CA LYS A 251 34.57 -13.80 -6.58
C LYS A 251 33.20 -13.93 -5.92
N LEU A 252 32.99 -13.10 -4.91
CA LEU A 252 31.70 -12.95 -4.26
C LEU A 252 30.96 -11.79 -4.93
N ASP A 253 29.76 -12.06 -5.43
CA ASP A 253 28.84 -11.01 -5.88
C ASP A 253 27.68 -10.87 -4.90
N ALA A 254 27.23 -9.64 -4.70
CA ALA A 254 26.07 -9.33 -3.89
C ALA A 254 24.98 -8.79 -4.80
N THR A 255 23.96 -9.60 -5.05
CA THR A 255 22.75 -9.16 -5.76
C THR A 255 21.70 -8.75 -4.74
N CYS A 256 20.75 -7.92 -5.18
CA CYS A 256 19.71 -7.42 -4.29
C CYS A 256 18.38 -7.34 -5.02
N THR A 257 17.34 -7.81 -4.36
CA THR A 257 15.95 -7.63 -4.76
C THR A 257 15.30 -6.71 -3.75
N SER A 258 14.73 -5.61 -4.22
CA SER A 258 13.93 -4.70 -3.39
C SER A 258 12.45 -4.95 -3.66
N VAL A 259 11.69 -5.16 -2.59
CA VAL A 259 10.23 -5.24 -2.64
C VAL A 259 9.67 -4.08 -1.83
N THR A 260 8.80 -3.28 -2.44
CA THR A 260 8.07 -2.24 -1.71
C THR A 260 6.93 -2.90 -0.96
N ILE A 261 6.90 -2.78 0.37
CA ILE A 261 5.75 -3.23 1.15
C ILE A 261 4.72 -2.10 1.09
N GLU A 262 3.83 -2.17 0.10
CA GLU A 262 2.69 -1.26 0.02
C GLU A 262 1.69 -1.62 1.13
N GLY A 263 1.62 -0.77 2.15
CA GLY A 263 0.66 -0.91 3.23
C GLY A 263 -0.58 -0.06 2.96
N SER A 264 -1.74 -0.62 3.31
CA SER A 264 -3.12 -0.07 3.23
C SER A 264 -3.91 -0.55 2.01
N VAL A 265 -4.53 -1.73 2.13
CA VAL A 265 -5.74 -2.05 1.36
C VAL A 265 -6.90 -1.30 2.02
N ARG A 266 -7.39 -0.24 1.38
CA ARG A 266 -8.74 0.25 1.64
C ARG A 266 -9.72 -0.55 0.78
N PRO A 267 -10.94 -0.83 1.25
CA PRO A 267 -11.96 -1.46 0.42
C PRO A 267 -12.55 -0.42 -0.52
N GLU A 268 -11.91 -0.19 -1.66
CA GLU A 268 -12.57 0.03 -2.95
C GLU A 268 -11.76 -0.76 -3.99
N GLU A 269 -12.47 -1.50 -4.85
CA GLU A 269 -11.96 -2.46 -5.84
C GLU A 269 -10.67 -1.96 -6.52
N ASP A 270 -9.56 -2.67 -6.32
CA ASP A 270 -8.81 -3.35 -7.39
C ASP A 270 -7.66 -4.18 -6.81
N GLU A 271 -7.68 -5.44 -7.21
CA GLU A 271 -6.63 -6.48 -7.24
C GLU A 271 -5.62 -6.57 -6.09
N ILE A 272 -5.84 -7.61 -5.27
CA ILE A 272 -4.82 -8.30 -4.48
C ILE A 272 -3.63 -8.60 -5.43
N LEU A 273 -2.40 -8.24 -5.05
CA LEU A 273 -1.19 -8.87 -5.60
C LEU A 273 -1.17 -10.34 -5.17
N ASP A 274 -2.00 -11.12 -5.84
CA ASP A 274 -1.87 -12.55 -5.97
C ASP A 274 -0.52 -12.80 -6.65
N PHE A 275 0.22 -13.83 -6.23
CA PHE A 275 1.28 -14.41 -7.07
C PHE A 275 0.62 -15.19 -8.23
N GLY A 276 -0.37 -14.57 -8.86
CA GLY A 276 -1.47 -15.22 -9.53
C GLY A 276 -1.08 -15.89 -10.83
N ILE A 277 -1.99 -16.73 -11.30
CA ILE A 277 -2.03 -17.12 -12.70
C ILE A 277 -2.23 -15.87 -13.57
N PRO A 278 -1.86 -15.89 -14.85
CA PRO A 278 -2.04 -14.73 -15.72
C PRO A 278 -3.46 -14.17 -15.68
N SER A 279 -3.61 -12.86 -15.92
CA SER A 279 -4.91 -12.17 -15.97
C SER A 279 -4.92 -11.10 -17.07
N ILE A 280 -6.12 -10.67 -17.46
CA ILE A 280 -6.33 -9.67 -18.52
C ILE A 280 -7.38 -8.65 -18.06
N VAL A 281 -7.01 -7.37 -18.05
CA VAL A 281 -7.83 -6.29 -17.45
C VAL A 281 -7.86 -5.08 -18.39
N GLY A 282 -9.02 -4.43 -18.53
CA GLY A 282 -9.14 -3.17 -19.27
C GLY A 282 -8.82 -1.98 -18.38
N GLU A 283 -7.98 -1.05 -18.83
CA GLU A 283 -7.68 0.16 -18.05
C GLU A 283 -8.89 1.12 -18.07
N GLY A 284 -9.62 1.18 -16.95
CA GLY A 284 -10.75 2.09 -16.78
C GLY A 284 -12.06 1.65 -17.48
N PHE A 285 -12.16 0.40 -17.96
CA PHE A 285 -13.39 -0.15 -18.53
C PHE A 285 -13.55 -1.67 -18.30
N ASP A 286 -14.79 -2.14 -18.33
CA ASP A 286 -15.15 -3.56 -18.16
C ASP A 286 -15.06 -4.31 -19.49
N LEU A 287 -14.10 -5.24 -19.64
CA LEU A 287 -13.92 -6.08 -20.83
C LEU A 287 -15.12 -7.00 -21.14
N SER A 288 -16.00 -7.25 -20.16
CA SER A 288 -17.23 -8.02 -20.39
C SER A 288 -18.30 -7.21 -21.14
N GLN A 289 -18.14 -5.89 -21.21
CA GLN A 289 -19.03 -4.99 -21.93
C GLN A 289 -18.40 -4.51 -23.25
N PRO A 290 -19.20 -4.32 -24.30
CA PRO A 290 -18.70 -3.74 -25.54
C PRO A 290 -18.32 -2.27 -25.35
N VAL A 291 -17.17 -1.89 -25.90
CA VAL A 291 -16.78 -0.48 -26.07
C VAL A 291 -17.59 0.11 -27.21
N THR A 292 -18.44 1.09 -26.89
CA THR A 292 -19.30 1.80 -27.86
C THR A 292 -18.88 3.25 -28.09
N ASP A 293 -18.11 3.85 -27.17
CA ASP A 293 -17.54 5.19 -27.36
C ASP A 293 -16.21 5.06 -28.11
N LEU A 294 -16.23 5.32 -29.41
CA LEU A 294 -15.03 5.19 -30.25
C LEU A 294 -13.99 6.29 -30.03
N SER A 295 -14.25 7.23 -29.12
CA SER A 295 -13.29 8.26 -28.69
C SER A 295 -12.61 7.94 -27.36
N GLN A 296 -13.05 6.88 -26.66
CA GLN A 296 -12.44 6.49 -25.39
C GLN A 296 -11.04 5.89 -25.61
N GLU A 297 -10.20 6.01 -24.58
CA GLU A 297 -8.95 5.28 -24.49
C GLU A 297 -9.24 3.79 -24.28
N VAL A 298 -8.57 2.93 -25.04
CA VAL A 298 -8.77 1.48 -24.99
C VAL A 298 -7.41 0.81 -24.87
N VAL A 299 -7.01 0.65 -23.62
CA VAL A 299 -5.77 0.00 -23.21
C VAL A 299 -6.14 -1.26 -22.43
N VAL A 300 -5.55 -2.39 -22.81
CA VAL A 300 -5.74 -3.66 -22.12
C VAL A 300 -4.41 -4.12 -21.54
N ASP A 301 -4.40 -4.36 -20.24
CA ASP A 301 -3.29 -4.93 -19.51
C ASP A 301 -3.33 -6.45 -19.58
N LEU A 302 -2.21 -7.03 -20.01
CA LEU A 302 -1.98 -8.47 -19.99
C LEU A 302 -0.96 -8.74 -18.89
N LEU A 303 -1.41 -9.31 -17.78
CA LEU A 303 -0.61 -9.54 -16.59
C LEU A 303 -0.14 -10.99 -16.55
N ALA A 304 1.15 -11.20 -16.38
CA ALA A 304 1.79 -12.51 -16.25
C ALA A 304 2.83 -12.45 -15.13
N PRO A 305 2.48 -12.71 -13.86
CA PRO A 305 3.37 -12.49 -12.72
C PRO A 305 4.73 -13.20 -12.83
N GLU A 306 4.78 -14.37 -13.45
CA GLU A 306 6.00 -15.16 -13.69
C GLU A 306 6.74 -14.76 -14.97
N GLY A 307 6.24 -13.74 -15.69
CA GLY A 307 6.72 -13.29 -16.99
C GLY A 307 5.96 -13.95 -18.14
N ALA A 308 5.53 -13.16 -19.12
CA ALA A 308 4.82 -13.68 -20.29
C ALA A 308 5.77 -14.49 -21.19
N ALA A 309 5.34 -15.67 -21.62
CA ALA A 309 6.00 -16.46 -22.67
C ALA A 309 5.37 -16.19 -24.04
N HIS A 310 4.03 -16.14 -24.10
CA HIS A 310 3.27 -15.90 -25.33
C HIS A 310 2.09 -14.96 -25.09
N VAL A 311 1.75 -14.17 -26.11
CA VAL A 311 0.53 -13.37 -26.14
C VAL A 311 -0.15 -13.56 -27.49
N PHE A 312 -1.21 -14.35 -27.52
CA PHE A 312 -1.99 -14.59 -28.73
C PHE A 312 -3.11 -13.59 -28.87
N VAL A 313 -3.27 -13.08 -30.09
CA VAL A 313 -4.35 -12.18 -30.48
C VAL A 313 -5.08 -12.79 -31.67
N GLU A 314 -6.39 -13.02 -31.51
CA GLU A 314 -7.29 -13.36 -32.61
C GLU A 314 -8.24 -12.19 -32.85
N ILE A 315 -8.33 -11.73 -34.10
CA ILE A 315 -9.22 -10.63 -34.47
C ILE A 315 -10.36 -11.18 -35.33
N THR A 316 -11.61 -10.91 -34.94
CA THR A 316 -12.79 -11.24 -35.72
C THR A 316 -13.71 -10.03 -35.86
N SER A 317 -14.54 -10.03 -36.91
CA SER A 317 -15.50 -8.97 -37.15
C SER A 317 -16.68 -9.50 -37.95
N ASP A 318 -17.88 -8.95 -37.71
CA ASP A 318 -19.04 -9.18 -38.58
C ASP A 318 -19.07 -8.23 -39.81
N ASN A 319 -18.15 -7.26 -39.87
CA ASN A 319 -17.92 -6.42 -41.03
C ASN A 319 -16.96 -7.10 -42.02
N ALA A 320 -17.46 -7.43 -43.22
CA ALA A 320 -16.70 -8.16 -44.23
C ALA A 320 -15.52 -7.36 -44.80
N GLU A 321 -15.61 -6.03 -44.86
CA GLU A 321 -14.53 -5.18 -45.36
C GLU A 321 -13.37 -5.13 -44.36
N PHE A 322 -13.67 -4.95 -43.07
CA PHE A 322 -12.65 -5.00 -42.02
C PHE A 322 -12.02 -6.39 -41.89
N SER A 323 -12.83 -7.45 -41.98
CA SER A 323 -12.31 -8.82 -42.02
C SER A 323 -11.32 -9.04 -43.17
N GLY A 324 -11.56 -8.41 -44.32
CA GLY A 324 -10.62 -8.41 -45.45
C GLY A 324 -9.30 -7.70 -45.13
N VAL A 325 -9.36 -6.55 -44.46
CA VAL A 325 -8.17 -5.81 -43.98
C VAL A 325 -7.35 -6.66 -43.02
N ILE A 326 -8.01 -7.32 -42.05
CA ILE A 326 -7.33 -8.21 -41.09
C ILE A 326 -6.67 -9.38 -41.82
N ALA A 327 -7.32 -10.00 -42.80
CA ALA A 327 -6.73 -11.11 -43.56
C ALA A 327 -5.50 -10.69 -44.38
N GLU A 328 -5.43 -9.43 -44.84
CA GLU A 328 -4.27 -8.88 -45.54
C GLU A 328 -3.14 -8.48 -44.58
N MET A 329 -3.47 -7.88 -43.45
CA MET A 329 -2.48 -7.40 -42.46
C MET A 329 -1.94 -8.52 -41.57
N PHE A 330 -2.77 -9.51 -41.26
CA PHE A 330 -2.48 -10.61 -40.35
C PHE A 330 -2.87 -11.94 -41.02
N PRO A 331 -2.09 -12.40 -42.02
CA PRO A 331 -2.38 -13.65 -42.72
C PRO A 331 -2.34 -14.88 -41.81
N GLN A 332 -1.63 -14.78 -40.68
CA GLN A 332 -1.76 -15.68 -39.53
C GLN A 332 -2.65 -15.00 -38.50
N ASN A 333 -3.90 -15.45 -38.38
CA ASN A 333 -4.86 -15.02 -37.37
C ASN A 333 -5.44 -16.30 -36.72
N PRO A 334 -5.15 -16.59 -35.44
CA PRO A 334 -4.42 -15.76 -34.49
C PRO A 334 -2.92 -15.61 -34.80
N PHE A 335 -2.33 -14.53 -34.30
CA PHE A 335 -0.87 -14.28 -34.26
C PHE A 335 -0.38 -14.15 -32.81
N ASP A 336 0.92 -14.31 -32.61
CA ASP A 336 1.58 -14.17 -31.31
C ASP A 336 2.46 -12.92 -31.27
N LEU A 337 2.34 -12.10 -30.23
CA LEU A 337 3.20 -10.92 -30.05
C LEU A 337 4.62 -11.30 -29.61
N ALA A 338 4.81 -12.41 -28.90
CA ALA A 338 6.13 -12.90 -28.51
C ALA A 338 6.90 -13.43 -29.73
N GLU A 339 6.20 -14.11 -30.64
CA GLU A 339 6.73 -14.66 -31.90
C GLU A 339 5.97 -14.11 -33.13
N PRO A 340 6.17 -12.83 -33.50
CA PRO A 340 5.31 -12.13 -34.45
C PRO A 340 5.37 -12.61 -35.90
N GLY A 341 6.39 -13.38 -36.28
CA GLY A 341 6.53 -13.96 -37.62
C GLY A 341 6.32 -12.93 -38.75
N GLU A 342 5.42 -13.23 -39.70
CA GLU A 342 5.09 -12.34 -40.82
C GLU A 342 4.32 -11.08 -40.40
N ALA A 343 3.72 -11.06 -39.20
CA ALA A 343 3.00 -9.91 -38.67
C ALA A 343 3.91 -8.82 -38.08
N GLU A 344 5.21 -9.10 -37.89
CA GLU A 344 6.16 -8.22 -37.19
C GLU A 344 6.19 -6.78 -37.72
N GLU A 345 6.23 -6.59 -39.04
CA GLU A 345 6.26 -5.24 -39.63
C GLU A 345 4.96 -4.49 -39.34
N ASN A 346 3.81 -5.16 -39.48
CA ASN A 346 2.51 -4.57 -39.22
C ASN A 346 2.31 -4.25 -37.74
N LEU A 347 2.71 -5.15 -36.82
CA LEU A 347 2.63 -4.92 -35.38
C LEU A 347 3.50 -3.74 -34.93
N ASN A 348 4.72 -3.61 -35.47
CA ASN A 348 5.58 -2.45 -35.21
C ASN A 348 4.97 -1.14 -35.75
N ASN A 349 4.39 -1.16 -36.96
CA ASN A 349 3.72 0.00 -37.54
C ASN A 349 2.50 0.42 -36.71
N LEU A 350 1.87 -0.52 -36.01
CA LEU A 350 0.78 -0.28 -35.09
C LEU A 350 1.25 0.08 -33.67
N GLY A 351 2.57 0.05 -33.40
CA GLY A 351 3.13 0.36 -32.09
C GLY A 351 2.79 -0.67 -30.99
N LEU A 352 2.38 -1.87 -31.37
CA LEU A 352 2.10 -2.95 -30.42
C LEU A 352 3.41 -3.59 -29.91
N PRO A 353 3.48 -3.99 -28.63
CA PRO A 353 4.67 -4.63 -28.09
C PRO A 353 4.89 -5.99 -28.75
N ILE A 354 6.15 -6.31 -29.07
CA ILE A 354 6.55 -7.60 -29.62
C ILE A 354 7.88 -8.09 -29.04
N LYS A 355 8.16 -9.40 -29.14
CA LYS A 355 9.44 -10.02 -28.75
C LYS A 355 9.86 -9.66 -27.33
N ASP A 356 11.00 -9.01 -27.13
CA ASP A 356 11.55 -8.67 -25.80
C ASP A 356 10.64 -7.72 -25.00
N ALA A 357 9.74 -7.00 -25.67
CA ALA A 357 8.70 -6.19 -25.01
C ALA A 357 7.50 -7.02 -24.52
N VAL A 358 7.52 -8.33 -24.76
CA VAL A 358 6.52 -9.32 -24.33
C VAL A 358 7.19 -10.39 -23.47
N ILE A 359 8.23 -11.04 -24.01
CA ILE A 359 8.90 -12.18 -23.38
C ILE A 359 9.52 -11.79 -22.03
N GLY A 360 9.11 -12.47 -20.97
CA GLY A 360 9.57 -12.27 -19.60
C GLY A 360 9.02 -11.02 -18.93
N GLN A 361 8.17 -10.24 -19.60
CA GLN A 361 7.54 -9.06 -19.01
C GLN A 361 6.38 -9.49 -18.11
N GLN A 362 6.28 -8.86 -16.94
CA GLN A 362 5.20 -9.15 -16.00
C GLN A 362 3.89 -8.44 -16.37
N LYS A 363 3.98 -7.35 -17.15
CA LYS A 363 2.87 -6.61 -17.70
C LYS A 363 3.17 -6.29 -19.17
N VAL A 364 2.27 -6.67 -20.06
CA VAL A 364 2.31 -6.33 -21.49
C VAL A 364 1.12 -5.44 -21.80
N ILE A 365 1.37 -4.25 -22.36
CA ILE A 365 0.33 -3.25 -22.64
C ILE A 365 -0.18 -3.43 -24.07
N PHE A 366 -1.43 -3.85 -24.22
CA PHE A 366 -2.11 -3.94 -25.50
C PHE A 366 -2.98 -2.68 -25.71
N ASP A 367 -2.35 -1.63 -26.22
CA ASP A 367 -3.00 -0.35 -26.51
C ASP A 367 -3.51 -0.30 -27.97
N VAL A 368 -4.83 -0.23 -28.12
CA VAL A 368 -5.50 -0.09 -29.42
C VAL A 368 -6.22 1.24 -29.59
N THR A 369 -5.99 2.20 -28.70
CA THR A 369 -6.67 3.50 -28.63
C THR A 369 -6.68 4.22 -29.98
N GLN A 370 -5.51 4.29 -30.63
CA GLN A 370 -5.37 4.95 -31.93
C GLN A 370 -6.16 4.29 -33.07
N PHE A 371 -6.56 3.03 -32.93
CA PHE A 371 -7.29 2.27 -33.94
C PHE A 371 -8.79 2.24 -33.69
N VAL A 372 -9.23 2.39 -32.44
CA VAL A 372 -10.65 2.35 -32.05
C VAL A 372 -11.47 3.37 -32.84
N GLY A 373 -10.97 4.61 -32.98
CA GLY A 373 -11.63 5.63 -33.78
C GLY A 373 -11.74 5.30 -35.27
N LEU A 374 -10.80 4.52 -35.82
CA LEU A 374 -10.82 4.08 -37.23
C LEU A 374 -11.90 3.03 -37.49
N LEU A 375 -12.30 2.26 -36.48
CA LEU A 375 -13.37 1.26 -36.58
C LEU A 375 -14.75 1.88 -36.84
N GLY A 376 -14.91 3.18 -36.65
CA GLY A 376 -16.10 3.91 -37.08
C GLY A 376 -16.31 3.91 -38.60
N GLY A 377 -15.23 3.69 -39.39
CA GLY A 377 -15.32 3.46 -40.83
C GLY A 377 -15.81 2.06 -41.22
N PHE A 378 -15.91 1.15 -40.26
CA PHE A 378 -16.29 -0.24 -40.46
C PHE A 378 -17.44 -0.61 -39.51
N PRO A 379 -18.69 -0.21 -39.81
CA PRO A 379 -19.82 -0.49 -38.91
C PRO A 379 -19.98 -1.99 -38.67
N GLY A 380 -19.98 -2.38 -37.40
CA GLY A 380 -20.09 -3.77 -36.99
C GLY A 380 -19.55 -4.01 -35.59
N VAL A 381 -19.56 -5.27 -35.18
CA VAL A 381 -18.96 -5.76 -33.94
C VAL A 381 -17.60 -6.37 -34.25
N HIS A 382 -16.57 -5.85 -33.60
CA HIS A 382 -15.18 -6.28 -33.74
C HIS A 382 -14.70 -6.87 -32.43
N GLN A 383 -14.05 -8.03 -32.47
CA GLN A 383 -13.56 -8.73 -31.29
C GLN A 383 -12.06 -8.99 -31.38
N PHE A 384 -11.37 -8.72 -30.29
CA PHE A 384 -9.97 -9.04 -30.09
C PHE A 384 -9.93 -10.05 -28.95
N LYS A 385 -9.82 -11.34 -29.30
CA LYS A 385 -9.63 -12.40 -28.32
C LYS A 385 -8.15 -12.41 -27.94
N LEU A 386 -7.89 -12.17 -26.67
CA LEU A 386 -6.56 -12.04 -26.10
C LEU A 386 -6.29 -13.28 -25.25
N THR A 387 -5.08 -13.85 -25.37
CA THR A 387 -4.60 -14.92 -24.51
C THR A 387 -3.19 -14.60 -24.08
N VAL A 388 -2.94 -14.52 -22.77
CA VAL A 388 -1.59 -14.40 -22.21
C VAL A 388 -1.21 -15.74 -21.57
N GLU A 389 -0.03 -16.24 -21.91
CA GLU A 389 0.56 -17.46 -21.36
C GLU A 389 1.90 -17.12 -20.72
N ASP A 390 2.14 -17.57 -19.49
CA ASP A 390 3.39 -17.32 -18.78
C ASP A 390 4.48 -18.37 -19.08
N VAL A 391 5.69 -18.15 -18.56
CA VAL A 391 6.84 -19.08 -18.68
C VAL A 391 6.60 -20.46 -18.05
N ASN A 392 5.60 -20.60 -17.18
CA ASN A 392 5.22 -21.85 -16.55
C ASN A 392 4.10 -22.58 -17.32
N GLY A 393 3.51 -21.94 -18.34
CA GLY A 393 2.45 -22.47 -19.19
C GLY A 393 1.04 -22.22 -18.66
N GLU A 394 0.87 -21.41 -17.61
CA GLU A 394 -0.44 -20.96 -17.13
C GLU A 394 -1.01 -19.89 -18.06
N LYS A 395 -2.34 -19.77 -18.16
CA LYS A 395 -3.01 -18.93 -19.17
C LYS A 395 -4.20 -18.15 -18.62
N ALA A 396 -4.41 -16.96 -19.18
CA ALA A 396 -5.68 -16.24 -19.14
C ALA A 396 -6.19 -15.92 -20.53
N GLU A 397 -7.52 -15.88 -20.66
CA GLU A 397 -8.22 -15.50 -21.89
C GLU A 397 -9.27 -14.43 -21.58
N ALA A 398 -9.34 -13.40 -22.43
CA ALA A 398 -10.38 -12.39 -22.39
C ALA A 398 -10.71 -11.94 -23.82
N THR A 399 -11.82 -11.23 -24.00
CA THR A 399 -12.22 -10.72 -25.32
C THR A 399 -12.62 -9.27 -25.20
N LEU A 400 -11.81 -8.39 -25.79
CA LEU A 400 -12.19 -7.00 -26.00
C LEU A 400 -13.19 -6.93 -27.16
N THR A 401 -14.37 -6.38 -26.90
CA THR A 401 -15.40 -6.17 -27.93
C THR A 401 -15.56 -4.67 -28.20
N ILE A 402 -15.47 -4.26 -29.45
CA ILE A 402 -15.76 -2.90 -29.91
C ILE A 402 -16.99 -2.95 -30.82
N ASP A 403 -18.04 -2.22 -30.46
CA ASP A 403 -19.26 -2.13 -31.27
C ASP A 403 -19.35 -0.76 -31.92
N SER A 404 -19.03 -0.72 -33.23
CA SER A 404 -19.13 0.48 -34.07
C SER A 404 -20.38 0.50 -34.94
N SER A 405 -21.39 -0.35 -34.65
CA SER A 405 -22.61 -0.47 -35.47
C SER A 405 -23.41 0.84 -35.57
N ASN A 406 -23.23 1.75 -34.61
CA ASN A 406 -23.92 3.04 -34.52
C ASN A 406 -23.01 4.26 -34.75
N ALA A 407 -21.78 4.05 -35.24
CA ALA A 407 -20.76 5.08 -35.42
C ALA A 407 -21.06 6.10 -36.53
#